data_AF-A0A4U8ULL1-F1
#
_entry.id   AF-A0A4U8ULL1-F1
#
_cell.length_a   1.000
_cell.length_b   1.000
_cell.length_c   1.000
_cell.angle_alpha   90.00
_cell.angle_beta   90.00
_cell.angle_gamma   90.00
#
_symmetry.space_group_name_H-M   'P 1'
#
loop_
_entity.id
_entity.type
_entity.pdbx_description
1 polymer ?
#
loop_
_entity_poly.entity_id
_entity_poly.type
_entity_poly.pdbx_seq_one_letter_code
_entity_poly.pdbx_strand_id
1 'polypeptide(L)'
;MNRAKRRWKHVVDLDDNTGVYELGWIRLKKDAVDDTDMAGSGKLWLGKDYVNFIHKDFVELDMPFHDFIDRGVTARMPWHDIHSVTFGRSARDVARHFIQRWNATKTEKLKDVDEYPYLLPKSYDSVKVPRTFMALSEVATVQVVRSLSNWSGLTDKTEDSIQQAYLSLIANSKHFIYIENQFFVSMIGSNDVLNEICRTICDRIVMAHQQNQNYRVYVLIPLLPGFEGDVAATTGSSLQAVLNWTYLSVATGPNSLVETLKTRGVADPWKYLSFCSLRTHDILNGRLISELIYIHCKLLIVDDLHTIIGSANINDRSQQGNRDSEVCVVVDDTTFIESMMDGVPYQAGKFAHSLRTQLMKEHLGLLDTKKKDPKVAALQYPIDVTDPVSDAFFTDVWCKIAHKNTRLYEEVFHVSPTDLVQGFEELRQWNCELPMSEFSPSKAEERLRELRGSLVEFPTKFLLRENLSPSIASKEGLVPTSVFT
;
A
#
# COMPACT_ATOMS: atom_id res chain seq x y z
N MET A 1 1.33 -11.34 54.96
CA MET A 1 1.16 -10.11 54.15
C MET A 1 2.09 -10.21 52.94
N ASN A 2 1.50 -10.34 51.75
CA ASN A 2 2.07 -11.04 50.59
C ASN A 2 3.29 -10.34 49.96
N ARG A 3 4.36 -11.08 49.65
CA ARG A 3 5.61 -10.61 48.99
C ARG A 3 5.34 -9.92 47.65
N ALA A 4 4.23 -10.28 47.00
CA ALA A 4 3.67 -9.57 45.85
C ALA A 4 3.41 -8.09 46.17
N LYS A 5 2.65 -7.74 47.23
CA LYS A 5 2.27 -6.35 47.59
C LYS A 5 3.45 -5.40 47.77
N ARG A 6 4.62 -5.88 48.20
CA ARG A 6 5.84 -5.05 48.30
C ARG A 6 6.51 -4.77 46.94
N ARG A 7 6.39 -5.67 45.97
CA ARG A 7 6.84 -5.45 44.59
C ARG A 7 5.99 -4.40 43.87
N TRP A 8 4.70 -4.33 44.21
CA TRP A 8 3.74 -3.40 43.61
C TRP A 8 3.90 -1.95 44.06
N LYS A 9 4.25 -1.70 45.33
CA LYS A 9 4.50 -0.33 45.81
C LYS A 9 5.72 0.30 45.13
N HIS A 10 6.74 -0.52 44.84
CA HIS A 10 7.97 -0.08 44.18
C HIS A 10 7.80 0.32 42.70
N VAL A 11 6.71 -0.11 42.05
CA VAL A 11 6.37 0.24 40.65
C VAL A 11 5.54 1.53 40.58
N VAL A 12 4.82 1.87 41.65
CA VAL A 12 3.95 3.05 41.72
C VAL A 12 4.70 4.30 42.22
N ASP A 13 5.75 4.11 43.03
CA ASP A 13 6.54 5.21 43.61
C ASP A 13 7.74 5.66 42.74
N LEU A 14 7.94 5.04 41.57
CA LEU A 14 8.92 5.52 40.58
C LEU A 14 8.19 6.48 39.64
N ASP A 15 8.76 7.65 39.42
CA ASP A 15 8.40 8.66 38.42
C ASP A 15 8.60 8.15 36.97
N ASP A 16 8.22 6.90 36.71
CA ASP A 16 8.47 6.18 35.48
C ASP A 16 7.13 6.01 34.77
N ASN A 17 6.83 6.95 33.87
CA ASN A 17 5.69 6.90 32.94
C ASN A 17 5.53 5.51 32.28
N THR A 18 6.59 4.71 32.18
CA THR A 18 6.59 3.32 31.73
C THR A 18 5.64 2.42 32.53
N GLY A 19 5.57 2.55 33.86
CA GLY A 19 4.66 1.77 34.71
C GLY A 19 3.18 2.07 34.44
N VAL A 20 2.85 3.31 34.05
CA VAL A 20 1.51 3.72 33.64
C VAL A 20 1.11 3.06 32.32
N TYR A 21 2.04 3.00 31.33
CA TYR A 21 1.81 2.30 30.08
C TYR A 21 1.59 0.80 30.29
N GLU A 22 2.38 0.15 31.15
CA GLU A 22 2.22 -1.27 31.47
C GLU A 22 0.86 -1.55 32.13
N LEU A 23 0.43 -0.70 33.08
CA LEU A 23 -0.88 -0.81 33.72
C LEU A 23 -2.03 -0.55 32.75
N GLY A 24 -1.90 0.44 31.87
CA GLY A 24 -2.88 0.74 30.82
C GLY A 24 -3.06 -0.40 29.84
N TRP A 25 -1.95 -0.99 29.38
CA TRP A 25 -1.97 -2.15 28.49
C TRP A 25 -2.66 -3.37 29.12
N ILE A 26 -2.39 -3.64 30.40
CA ILE A 26 -3.03 -4.74 31.13
C ILE A 26 -4.55 -4.51 31.26
N ARG A 27 -4.99 -3.26 31.46
CA ARG A 27 -6.43 -2.92 31.50
C ARG A 27 -7.08 -3.17 30.14
N LEU A 28 -6.50 -2.64 29.07
CA LEU A 28 -6.99 -2.86 27.70
C LEU A 28 -7.07 -4.35 27.34
N LYS A 29 -6.06 -5.15 27.71
CA LYS A 29 -6.10 -6.61 27.50
C LYS A 29 -7.19 -7.33 28.30
N LYS A 30 -7.63 -6.81 29.44
CA LYS A 30 -8.74 -7.39 30.20
C LYS A 30 -10.09 -7.04 29.59
N ASP A 31 -10.22 -5.83 29.06
CA ASP A 31 -11.45 -5.35 28.44
C ASP A 31 -11.63 -5.94 27.03
N ALA A 32 -10.54 -6.30 26.34
CA ALA A 32 -10.55 -6.96 25.03
C ALA A 32 -11.03 -8.43 25.04
N VAL A 33 -11.40 -8.99 26.20
CA VAL A 33 -11.84 -10.40 26.32
C VAL A 33 -13.34 -10.57 26.04
N ASP A 34 -14.10 -9.48 25.84
CA ASP A 34 -15.55 -9.51 25.63
C ASP A 34 -15.97 -9.38 24.14
N ASP A 35 -15.14 -9.89 23.23
CA ASP A 35 -15.37 -9.82 21.77
C ASP A 35 -16.26 -10.98 21.24
N THR A 36 -16.94 -11.71 22.14
CA THR A 36 -17.66 -12.95 21.80
C THR A 36 -19.08 -12.76 21.25
N ASP A 37 -19.61 -11.54 21.13
CA ASP A 37 -21.03 -11.32 20.79
C ASP A 37 -21.30 -10.41 19.58
N MET A 38 -20.29 -10.05 18.77
CA MET A 38 -20.52 -9.17 17.60
C MET A 38 -20.69 -9.94 16.29
N ALA A 39 -21.94 -10.28 15.96
CA ALA A 39 -22.34 -10.79 14.63
C ALA A 39 -23.06 -9.72 13.79
N GLY A 40 -22.60 -9.48 12.55
CA GLY A 40 -23.25 -8.66 11.51
C GLY A 40 -22.36 -7.56 10.90
N SER A 41 -22.37 -7.42 9.56
CA SER A 41 -21.55 -6.44 8.79
C SER A 41 -21.93 -4.98 9.01
N GLY A 42 -23.20 -4.70 9.34
CA GLY A 42 -23.71 -3.35 9.61
C GLY A 42 -23.16 -2.69 10.89
N LYS A 43 -22.41 -3.42 11.73
CA LYS A 43 -21.88 -2.91 13.00
C LYS A 43 -20.37 -2.63 12.98
N LEU A 44 -19.63 -3.05 11.95
CA LEU A 44 -18.17 -2.77 11.85
C LEU A 44 -17.87 -1.35 11.36
N TRP A 45 -18.66 -0.86 10.38
CA TRP A 45 -18.48 0.45 9.77
C TRP A 45 -19.74 1.29 9.99
N LEU A 46 -19.73 2.17 10.98
CA LEU A 46 -20.91 2.97 11.36
C LEU A 46 -21.01 4.26 10.53
N GLY A 47 -22.19 4.54 9.98
CA GLY A 47 -22.46 5.76 9.23
C GLY A 47 -21.44 6.03 8.12
N LYS A 48 -20.74 7.16 8.24
CA LYS A 48 -19.73 7.61 7.28
C LYS A 48 -18.54 6.68 7.15
N ASP A 49 -18.31 5.74 8.07
CA ASP A 49 -17.20 4.77 7.95
C ASP A 49 -17.47 3.68 6.90
N TYR A 50 -18.72 3.50 6.44
CA TYR A 50 -19.03 2.63 5.31
C TYR A 50 -18.90 3.41 4.00
N VAL A 51 -17.77 3.25 3.32
CA VAL A 51 -17.37 4.09 2.17
C VAL A 51 -17.06 3.28 0.92
N ASN A 52 -17.37 3.86 -0.24
CA ASN A 52 -16.82 3.48 -1.53
C ASN A 52 -16.43 4.76 -2.29
N PHE A 53 -15.14 5.07 -2.33
CA PHE A 53 -14.61 6.34 -2.84
C PHE A 53 -14.77 6.51 -4.36
N ILE A 54 -14.97 5.42 -5.11
CA ILE A 54 -15.25 5.50 -6.55
C ILE A 54 -16.71 5.88 -6.78
N HIS A 55 -17.60 5.37 -5.93
CA HIS A 55 -19.02 5.63 -6.03
C HIS A 55 -19.41 7.02 -5.55
N LYS A 56 -18.88 7.45 -4.40
CA LYS A 56 -19.24 8.74 -3.79
C LYS A 56 -18.21 9.17 -2.74
N ASP A 57 -17.80 10.43 -2.79
CA ASP A 57 -16.95 11.04 -1.77
C ASP A 57 -17.75 11.47 -0.53
N PHE A 58 -17.04 11.79 0.55
CA PHE A 58 -17.64 12.20 1.81
C PHE A 58 -18.52 13.45 1.67
N VAL A 59 -19.71 13.38 2.24
CA VAL A 59 -20.64 14.51 2.39
C VAL A 59 -21.05 14.63 3.85
N GLU A 60 -21.43 15.83 4.30
CA GLU A 60 -22.07 16.07 5.61
C GLU A 60 -21.33 15.45 6.81
N LEU A 61 -20.01 15.68 6.92
CA LEU A 61 -19.15 15.05 7.95
C LEU A 61 -19.56 15.39 9.40
N ASP A 62 -20.37 16.42 9.60
CA ASP A 62 -21.01 16.78 10.86
C ASP A 62 -22.08 15.77 11.32
N MET A 63 -22.52 14.88 10.43
CA MET A 63 -23.43 13.76 10.71
C MET A 63 -22.70 12.41 10.57
N PRO A 64 -21.84 12.01 11.52
CA PRO A 64 -20.93 10.86 11.36
C PRO A 64 -21.64 9.50 11.35
N PHE A 65 -22.83 9.40 11.95
CA PHE A 65 -23.58 8.14 12.05
C PHE A 65 -24.62 7.96 10.94
N HIS A 66 -24.74 8.92 10.02
CA HIS A 66 -25.64 8.81 8.87
C HIS A 66 -24.93 8.15 7.70
N ASP A 67 -25.62 7.23 7.04
CA ASP A 67 -25.12 6.66 5.79
C ASP A 67 -25.29 7.67 4.65
N PHE A 68 -24.33 7.69 3.73
CA PHE A 68 -24.37 8.52 2.52
C PHE A 68 -24.37 7.71 1.23
N ILE A 69 -24.25 6.37 1.35
CA ILE A 69 -24.38 5.36 0.31
C ILE A 69 -25.35 4.26 0.78
N ASP A 70 -26.14 3.71 -0.14
CA ASP A 70 -27.08 2.64 0.17
C ASP A 70 -26.36 1.30 0.32
N ARG A 71 -26.26 0.81 1.57
CA ARG A 71 -25.60 -0.47 1.91
C ARG A 71 -26.28 -1.69 1.28
N GLY A 72 -27.54 -1.58 0.88
CA GLY A 72 -28.29 -2.69 0.27
C GLY A 72 -27.95 -2.93 -1.20
N VAL A 73 -27.29 -1.96 -1.84
CA VAL A 73 -26.97 -1.97 -3.27
C VAL A 73 -25.48 -1.80 -3.51
N THR A 74 -24.83 -0.93 -2.74
CA THR A 74 -23.43 -0.55 -2.92
C THR A 74 -22.55 -1.23 -1.88
N ALA A 75 -21.60 -2.02 -2.35
CA ALA A 75 -20.55 -2.60 -1.51
C ALA A 75 -19.59 -1.50 -1.04
N ARG A 76 -19.10 -1.61 0.21
CA ARG A 76 -17.94 -0.81 0.62
C ARG A 76 -16.73 -1.19 -0.22
N MET A 77 -15.84 -0.24 -0.45
CA MET A 77 -14.53 -0.52 -1.03
C MET A 77 -13.58 -0.95 0.10
N PRO A 78 -13.04 -2.19 0.09
CA PRO A 78 -12.02 -2.58 1.04
C PRO A 78 -10.78 -1.69 0.96
N TRP A 79 -10.13 -1.47 2.10
CA TRP A 79 -8.97 -0.59 2.24
C TRP A 79 -7.79 -1.41 2.74
N HIS A 80 -6.80 -1.61 1.89
CA HIS A 80 -5.54 -2.31 2.19
C HIS A 80 -4.46 -1.28 2.43
N ASP A 81 -3.85 -1.29 3.62
CA ASP A 81 -2.84 -0.31 4.01
C ASP A 81 -1.84 -0.93 4.99
N ILE A 82 -0.68 -0.29 5.11
CA ILE A 82 0.42 -0.70 5.99
C ILE A 82 0.73 0.42 6.97
N HIS A 83 0.95 0.05 8.23
CA HIS A 83 1.38 0.98 9.25
C HIS A 83 2.54 0.40 10.05
N SER A 84 3.29 1.29 10.71
CA SER A 84 4.35 0.87 11.63
C SER A 84 4.24 1.63 12.94
N VAL A 85 4.72 0.99 14.00
CA VAL A 85 4.94 1.63 15.29
C VAL A 85 6.40 1.48 15.65
N THR A 86 7.01 2.55 16.17
CA THR A 86 8.40 2.53 16.61
C THR A 86 8.50 3.07 18.02
N PHE A 87 9.50 2.60 18.75
CA PHE A 87 9.69 2.93 20.17
C PHE A 87 11.09 3.45 20.42
N GLY A 88 11.23 4.28 21.44
CA GLY A 88 12.54 4.73 21.89
C GLY A 88 13.06 5.96 21.14
N ARG A 89 14.26 5.87 20.56
CA ARG A 89 14.95 7.02 19.94
C ARG A 89 14.24 7.47 18.66
N SER A 90 13.92 6.54 17.78
CA SER A 90 13.15 6.78 16.55
C SER A 90 11.79 7.45 16.81
N ALA A 91 11.08 7.04 17.87
CA ALA A 91 9.82 7.69 18.26
C ALA A 91 10.02 9.17 18.63
N ARG A 92 11.18 9.54 19.17
CA ARG A 92 11.53 10.94 19.44
C ARG A 92 11.93 11.69 18.19
N ASP A 93 12.46 11.03 17.18
CA ASP A 93 12.72 11.65 15.87
C ASP A 93 11.40 12.01 15.19
N VAL A 94 10.39 11.12 15.22
CA VAL A 94 9.02 11.44 14.80
C VAL A 94 8.44 12.60 15.62
N ALA A 95 8.60 12.58 16.95
CA ALA A 95 8.13 13.68 17.80
C ALA A 95 8.83 15.02 17.48
N ARG A 96 10.12 15.00 17.13
CA ARG A 96 10.84 16.22 16.70
C ARG A 96 10.30 16.77 15.40
N HIS A 97 9.97 15.92 14.43
CA HIS A 97 9.28 16.36 13.21
C HIS A 97 7.96 17.07 13.56
N PHE A 98 7.14 16.48 14.44
CA PHE A 98 5.89 17.09 14.90
C PHE A 98 6.12 18.44 15.60
N ILE A 99 7.05 18.50 16.55
CA ILE A 99 7.39 19.71 17.32
C ILE A 99 7.85 20.83 16.40
N GLN A 100 8.69 20.51 15.41
CA GLN A 100 9.15 21.49 14.43
C GLN A 100 7.96 22.09 13.67
N ARG A 101 7.08 21.26 13.11
CA ARG A 101 5.91 21.73 12.35
C ARG A 101 4.91 22.48 13.22
N TRP A 102 4.69 22.04 14.45
CA TRP A 102 3.83 22.73 15.42
C TRP A 102 4.36 24.15 15.70
N ASN A 103 5.63 24.26 16.07
CA ASN A 103 6.27 25.54 16.37
C ASN A 103 6.33 26.47 15.14
N ALA A 104 6.54 25.89 13.95
CA ALA A 104 6.52 26.61 12.69
C ALA A 104 5.12 27.21 12.42
N THR A 105 4.09 26.36 12.45
CA THR A 105 2.68 26.78 12.25
C THR A 105 2.25 27.83 13.26
N LYS A 106 2.61 27.62 14.54
CA LYS A 106 2.35 28.62 15.59
C LYS A 106 3.03 29.95 15.26
N THR A 107 4.29 29.93 14.87
CA THR A 107 5.04 31.16 14.56
C THR A 107 4.42 31.93 13.40
N GLU A 108 3.92 31.23 12.38
CA GLU A 108 3.30 31.87 11.21
C GLU A 108 1.88 32.37 11.48
N LYS A 109 1.09 31.65 12.26
CA LYS A 109 -0.37 31.91 12.37
C LYS A 109 -0.84 32.40 13.74
N LEU A 110 -0.16 32.02 14.81
CA LEU A 110 -0.65 32.13 16.20
C LEU A 110 0.48 32.46 17.18
N LYS A 111 1.42 33.32 16.76
CA LYS A 111 2.67 33.60 17.49
C LYS A 111 2.41 34.04 18.93
N ASP A 112 1.50 35.00 19.09
CA ASP A 112 1.21 35.67 20.37
C ASP A 112 0.04 35.03 21.15
N VAL A 113 -0.46 33.86 20.71
CA VAL A 113 -1.58 33.16 21.38
C VAL A 113 -1.04 32.15 22.40
N ASP A 114 -1.14 32.47 23.69
CA ASP A 114 -0.58 31.65 24.78
C ASP A 114 -1.25 30.28 24.97
N GLU A 115 -2.51 30.13 24.53
CA GLU A 115 -3.27 28.87 24.62
C GLU A 115 -2.60 27.71 23.86
N TYR A 116 -1.84 28.04 22.82
CA TYR A 116 -1.05 27.09 22.05
C TYR A 116 0.42 27.24 22.43
N PRO A 117 0.98 26.42 23.33
CA PRO A 117 2.35 26.58 23.78
C PRO A 117 3.34 26.16 22.70
N TYR A 118 4.55 26.74 22.72
CA TYR A 118 5.68 26.18 21.99
C TYR A 118 6.07 24.83 22.61
N LEU A 119 6.33 23.84 21.77
CA LEU A 119 6.72 22.51 22.19
C LEU A 119 8.24 22.36 22.23
N LEU A 120 8.73 21.58 23.19
CA LEU A 120 10.15 21.30 23.36
C LEU A 120 10.42 19.78 23.24
N PRO A 121 11.50 19.39 22.53
CA PRO A 121 11.84 17.97 22.38
C PRO A 121 12.41 17.40 23.68
N LYS A 122 12.03 16.16 24.01
CA LYS A 122 12.60 15.43 25.16
C LYS A 122 14.04 14.97 24.87
N SER A 123 14.96 15.12 25.83
CA SER A 123 16.39 14.74 25.67
C SER A 123 16.60 13.23 25.55
N TYR A 124 17.32 12.77 24.52
CA TYR A 124 17.66 11.37 24.19
C TYR A 124 18.30 10.55 25.32
N ASP A 125 18.87 11.19 26.35
CA ASP A 125 19.52 10.49 27.47
C ASP A 125 18.52 9.70 28.34
N SER A 126 17.25 10.12 28.31
CA SER A 126 16.15 9.57 29.14
C SER A 126 15.24 8.57 28.41
N VAL A 127 15.67 8.01 27.26
CA VAL A 127 14.82 7.07 26.52
C VAL A 127 14.68 5.75 27.28
N LYS A 128 13.43 5.39 27.62
CA LYS A 128 13.08 4.08 28.15
C LYS A 128 11.93 3.51 27.33
N VAL A 129 12.07 2.25 26.89
CA VAL A 129 11.01 1.51 26.21
C VAL A 129 10.39 0.52 27.20
N PRO A 130 9.07 0.59 27.47
CA PRO A 130 8.37 -0.39 28.31
C PRO A 130 8.59 -1.83 27.83
N ARG A 131 8.78 -2.76 28.76
CA ARG A 131 9.08 -4.16 28.43
C ARG A 131 7.94 -4.85 27.70
N THR A 132 6.71 -4.42 27.99
CA THR A 132 5.51 -4.92 27.32
C THR A 132 5.56 -4.75 25.80
N PHE A 133 6.19 -3.68 25.29
CA PHE A 133 6.31 -3.46 23.85
C PHE A 133 7.37 -4.36 23.21
N MET A 134 8.41 -4.78 23.95
CA MET A 134 9.45 -5.67 23.42
C MET A 134 8.89 -7.03 22.97
N ALA A 135 7.79 -7.50 23.56
CA ALA A 135 7.13 -8.73 23.15
C ALA A 135 6.22 -8.57 21.92
N LEU A 136 5.97 -7.33 21.48
CA LEU A 136 5.07 -6.96 20.38
C LEU A 136 5.82 -6.31 19.21
N SER A 137 7.14 -6.19 19.31
CA SER A 137 7.98 -5.50 18.34
C SER A 137 9.24 -6.30 18.05
N GLU A 138 9.76 -6.16 16.84
CA GLU A 138 11.07 -6.68 16.49
C GLU A 138 12.17 -5.63 16.76
N VAL A 139 13.37 -6.10 17.08
CA VAL A 139 14.54 -5.23 17.27
C VAL A 139 15.20 -5.01 15.90
N ALA A 140 15.24 -3.75 15.47
CA ALA A 140 15.81 -3.33 14.20
C ALA A 140 16.45 -1.94 14.33
N THR A 141 17.29 -1.58 13.37
CA THR A 141 17.74 -0.18 13.21
C THR A 141 16.64 0.58 12.50
N VAL A 142 16.23 1.72 13.05
CA VAL A 142 15.14 2.52 12.50
C VAL A 142 15.63 3.95 12.28
N GLN A 143 15.51 4.45 11.06
CA GLN A 143 15.79 5.82 10.67
C GLN A 143 14.49 6.50 10.22
N VAL A 144 14.15 7.63 10.83
CA VAL A 144 13.05 8.48 10.33
C VAL A 144 13.56 9.31 9.16
N VAL A 145 12.84 9.27 8.05
CA VAL A 145 13.07 10.06 6.84
C VAL A 145 11.80 10.85 6.52
N ARG A 146 11.93 11.98 5.81
CA ARG A 146 10.81 12.88 5.53
C ARG A 146 10.97 13.64 4.22
N SER A 147 9.83 14.11 3.72
CA SER A 147 9.73 15.15 2.71
C SER A 147 9.28 16.42 3.42
N LEU A 148 10.12 17.46 3.42
CA LEU A 148 9.82 18.70 4.14
C LEU A 148 10.55 19.88 3.49
N SER A 149 9.90 21.03 3.42
CA SER A 149 10.52 22.25 2.90
C SER A 149 10.11 23.47 3.71
N ASN A 150 10.55 24.65 3.25
CA ASN A 150 10.31 25.91 3.94
C ASN A 150 8.82 26.14 4.23
N TRP A 151 7.94 25.91 3.26
CA TRP A 151 6.51 26.18 3.42
C TRP A 151 5.82 25.25 4.44
N SER A 152 6.32 24.02 4.63
CA SER A 152 5.67 22.99 5.44
C SER A 152 6.29 22.78 6.83
N GLY A 153 7.50 23.30 7.06
CA GLY A 153 8.20 23.16 8.34
C GLY A 153 9.26 24.23 8.65
N LEU A 154 9.26 25.35 7.92
CA LEU A 154 10.22 26.46 8.05
C LEU A 154 11.69 25.99 8.05
N THR A 155 12.02 25.06 7.16
CA THR A 155 13.42 24.66 6.93
C THR A 155 14.12 25.60 5.95
N ASP A 156 15.43 25.77 6.12
CA ASP A 156 16.26 26.54 5.17
C ASP A 156 16.55 25.77 3.88
N LYS A 157 16.49 24.43 3.94
CA LYS A 157 16.71 23.52 2.81
C LYS A 157 15.55 22.56 2.70
N THR A 158 15.17 22.25 1.47
CA THR A 158 14.28 21.12 1.18
C THR A 158 14.98 19.83 1.58
N GLU A 159 14.26 18.99 2.31
CA GLU A 159 14.64 17.63 2.65
C GLU A 159 13.79 16.66 1.83
N ASP A 160 14.47 15.81 1.06
CA ASP A 160 13.94 14.75 0.20
C ASP A 160 14.47 13.38 0.64
N SER A 161 14.71 13.20 1.96
CA SER A 161 15.41 12.02 2.50
C SER A 161 14.64 10.71 2.26
N ILE A 162 13.33 10.77 2.01
CA ILE A 162 12.52 9.63 1.56
C ILE A 162 12.96 9.18 0.17
N GLN A 163 13.03 10.10 -0.81
CA GLN A 163 13.44 9.74 -2.17
C GLN A 163 14.85 9.16 -2.15
N GLN A 164 15.78 9.80 -1.42
CA GLN A 164 17.15 9.30 -1.30
C GLN A 164 17.22 7.89 -0.71
N ALA A 165 16.37 7.56 0.27
CA ALA A 165 16.27 6.21 0.81
C ALA A 165 15.74 5.20 -0.21
N TYR A 166 14.68 5.54 -0.96
CA TYR A 166 14.16 4.72 -2.06
C TYR A 166 15.25 4.43 -3.11
N LEU A 167 15.92 5.47 -3.60
CA LEU A 167 16.96 5.33 -4.63
C LEU A 167 18.13 4.47 -4.14
N SER A 168 18.61 4.73 -2.92
CA SER A 168 19.72 3.99 -2.32
C SER A 168 19.40 2.51 -2.16
N LEU A 169 18.24 2.15 -1.58
CA LEU A 169 17.87 0.75 -1.35
C LEU A 169 17.65 0.01 -2.67
N ILE A 170 16.96 0.61 -3.65
CA ILE A 170 16.71 -0.02 -4.95
C ILE A 170 18.03 -0.23 -5.70
N ALA A 171 18.90 0.78 -5.75
CA ALA A 171 20.19 0.67 -6.46
C ALA A 171 21.10 -0.42 -5.85
N ASN A 172 21.04 -0.60 -4.53
CA ASN A 172 21.89 -1.56 -3.81
C ASN A 172 21.30 -2.96 -3.68
N SER A 173 20.01 -3.15 -3.96
CA SER A 173 19.31 -4.45 -3.92
C SER A 173 20.04 -5.55 -4.71
N LYS A 174 19.89 -6.81 -4.28
CA LYS A 174 20.60 -7.96 -4.85
C LYS A 174 19.68 -9.00 -5.47
N HIS A 175 18.50 -9.22 -4.88
CA HIS A 175 17.61 -10.32 -5.22
C HIS A 175 16.24 -9.84 -5.65
N PHE A 176 15.60 -8.99 -4.86
CA PHE A 176 14.28 -8.47 -5.22
C PHE A 176 13.91 -7.18 -4.51
N ILE A 177 12.94 -6.50 -5.10
CA ILE A 177 12.17 -5.46 -4.42
C ILE A 177 10.68 -5.78 -4.49
N TYR A 178 9.98 -5.47 -3.41
CA TYR A 178 8.53 -5.62 -3.29
C TYR A 178 7.92 -4.28 -2.89
N ILE A 179 7.05 -3.75 -3.74
CA ILE A 179 6.44 -2.44 -3.61
C ILE A 179 4.93 -2.62 -3.51
N GLU A 180 4.33 -2.01 -2.49
CA GLU A 180 2.89 -1.72 -2.49
C GLU A 180 2.73 -0.20 -2.38
N ASN A 181 2.09 0.42 -3.37
CA ASN A 181 1.92 1.87 -3.38
C ASN A 181 0.56 2.29 -3.93
N GLN A 182 0.00 3.38 -3.42
CA GLN A 182 -1.24 3.96 -3.96
C GLN A 182 -1.04 4.56 -5.36
N PHE A 183 0.14 5.12 -5.63
CA PHE A 183 0.47 5.69 -6.94
C PHE A 183 1.79 5.15 -7.45
N PHE A 184 1.94 5.11 -8.77
CA PHE A 184 3.19 4.79 -9.43
C PHE A 184 3.40 5.74 -10.61
N VAL A 185 3.75 6.98 -10.26
CA VAL A 185 4.04 8.07 -11.20
C VAL A 185 5.53 8.41 -11.11
N SER A 186 6.30 7.83 -12.03
CA SER A 186 7.74 8.01 -12.14
C SER A 186 8.16 7.69 -13.57
N MET A 187 8.88 8.60 -14.23
CA MET A 187 9.23 8.46 -15.65
C MET A 187 10.73 8.64 -15.87
N ILE A 188 11.26 7.94 -16.87
CA ILE A 188 12.69 7.93 -17.14
C ILE A 188 13.04 9.02 -18.15
N GLY A 189 13.76 10.05 -17.72
CA GLY A 189 14.18 11.15 -18.59
C GLY A 189 13.05 12.10 -19.00
N SER A 190 12.01 12.22 -18.18
CA SER A 190 10.94 13.21 -18.35
C SER A 190 11.34 14.56 -17.73
N ASN A 191 10.79 15.65 -18.27
CA ASN A 191 10.86 16.97 -17.65
C ASN A 191 9.64 17.27 -16.76
N ASP A 192 8.56 16.49 -16.90
CA ASP A 192 7.29 16.69 -16.18
C ASP A 192 7.23 15.91 -14.85
N VAL A 193 8.01 14.83 -14.77
CA VAL A 193 8.11 13.94 -13.60
C VAL A 193 9.60 13.82 -13.25
N LEU A 194 9.96 14.28 -12.05
CA LEU A 194 11.35 14.52 -11.65
C LEU A 194 11.93 13.44 -10.73
N ASN A 195 11.08 12.69 -10.02
CA ASN A 195 11.55 11.61 -9.14
C ASN A 195 12.20 10.48 -9.95
N GLU A 196 13.28 9.91 -9.43
CA GLU A 196 14.13 8.96 -10.17
C GLU A 196 13.87 7.48 -9.84
N ILE A 197 12.72 7.16 -9.24
CA ILE A 197 12.42 5.80 -8.77
C ILE A 197 12.36 4.81 -9.95
N CYS A 198 11.59 5.10 -11.01
CA CYS A 198 11.53 4.26 -12.22
C CYS A 198 12.89 4.12 -12.91
N ARG A 199 13.67 5.21 -12.96
CA ARG A 199 15.02 5.19 -13.52
C ARG A 199 15.91 4.21 -12.75
N THR A 200 15.86 4.26 -11.42
CA THR A 200 16.67 3.39 -10.55
C THR A 200 16.24 1.92 -10.65
N ILE A 201 14.93 1.65 -10.72
CA ILE A 201 14.41 0.29 -10.97
C ILE A 201 14.90 -0.22 -12.34
N CYS A 202 14.82 0.60 -13.38
CA CYS A 202 15.30 0.25 -14.72
C CYS A 202 16.79 -0.06 -14.72
N ASP A 203 17.62 0.82 -14.17
CA ASP A 203 19.07 0.63 -14.05
C ASP A 203 19.41 -0.66 -13.31
N ARG A 204 18.69 -0.95 -12.21
CA ARG A 204 18.89 -2.16 -11.43
C ARG A 204 18.55 -3.43 -12.21
N ILE A 205 17.42 -3.46 -12.92
CA ILE A 205 17.02 -4.61 -13.76
C ILE A 205 18.01 -4.80 -14.92
N VAL A 206 18.42 -3.72 -15.59
CA VAL A 206 19.43 -3.80 -16.67
C VAL A 206 20.73 -4.39 -16.15
N MET A 207 21.18 -3.99 -14.96
CA MET A 207 22.36 -4.57 -14.33
C MET A 207 22.18 -6.07 -14.05
N ALA A 208 21.04 -6.49 -13.48
CA ALA A 208 20.76 -7.92 -13.25
C ALA A 208 20.76 -8.71 -14.57
N HIS A 209 20.15 -8.15 -15.62
CA HIS A 209 20.08 -8.77 -16.94
C HIS A 209 21.47 -8.96 -17.56
N GLN A 210 22.30 -7.92 -17.54
CA GLN A 210 23.68 -7.98 -18.04
C GLN A 210 24.55 -8.97 -17.26
N GLN A 211 24.27 -9.16 -15.98
CA GLN A 211 24.98 -10.10 -15.11
C GLN A 211 24.34 -11.49 -15.09
N ASN A 212 23.29 -11.73 -15.87
CA ASN A 212 22.49 -12.96 -15.87
C ASN A 212 22.05 -13.40 -14.44
N GLN A 213 21.69 -12.43 -13.61
CA GLN A 213 21.20 -12.65 -12.25
C GLN A 213 19.69 -12.87 -12.24
N ASN A 214 19.25 -13.77 -11.35
CA ASN A 214 17.85 -13.87 -10.99
C ASN A 214 17.49 -12.66 -10.10
N TYR A 215 16.65 -11.76 -10.61
CA TYR A 215 16.21 -10.56 -9.91
C TYR A 215 14.73 -10.31 -10.16
N ARG A 216 13.94 -10.01 -9.14
CA ARG A 216 12.48 -9.81 -9.26
C ARG A 216 12.02 -8.47 -8.72
N VAL A 217 10.99 -7.92 -9.33
CA VAL A 217 10.34 -6.68 -8.93
C VAL A 217 8.84 -6.92 -8.88
N TYR A 218 8.29 -6.85 -7.68
CA TYR A 218 6.86 -6.91 -7.45
C TYR A 218 6.34 -5.50 -7.23
N VAL A 219 5.30 -5.10 -7.97
CA VAL A 219 4.63 -3.82 -7.81
C VAL A 219 3.14 -4.08 -7.67
N LEU A 220 2.57 -3.72 -6.53
CA LEU A 220 1.14 -3.71 -6.29
C LEU A 220 0.64 -2.27 -6.22
N ILE A 221 -0.32 -1.95 -7.08
CA ILE A 221 -1.00 -0.64 -7.16
C ILE A 221 -2.51 -0.86 -7.25
N PRO A 222 -3.36 0.12 -6.86
CA PRO A 222 -4.80 -0.04 -6.98
C PRO A 222 -5.21 -0.15 -8.45
N LEU A 223 -6.26 -0.94 -8.74
CA LEU A 223 -6.78 -1.09 -10.11
C LEU A 223 -7.24 0.26 -10.69
N LEU A 224 -7.84 1.11 -9.85
CA LEU A 224 -8.25 2.46 -10.21
C LEU A 224 -7.83 3.45 -9.12
N PRO A 225 -7.48 4.70 -9.48
CA PRO A 225 -7.35 5.79 -8.52
C PRO A 225 -8.63 5.98 -7.69
N GLY A 226 -8.47 6.29 -6.40
CA GLY A 226 -9.58 6.43 -5.44
C GLY A 226 -10.25 7.80 -5.48
N PHE A 227 -10.81 8.18 -6.63
CA PHE A 227 -11.58 9.42 -6.80
C PHE A 227 -13.01 9.09 -7.21
N GLU A 228 -13.95 9.93 -6.77
CA GLU A 228 -15.35 9.82 -7.19
C GLU A 228 -15.45 10.03 -8.71
N GLY A 229 -16.10 9.08 -9.39
CA GLY A 229 -16.41 9.21 -10.81
C GLY A 229 -16.35 7.89 -11.57
N ASP A 230 -17.02 7.90 -12.73
CA ASP A 230 -16.93 6.82 -13.70
C ASP A 230 -15.82 7.14 -14.71
N VAL A 231 -14.90 6.20 -14.92
CA VAL A 231 -13.80 6.31 -15.89
C VAL A 231 -14.32 6.61 -17.30
N ALA A 232 -15.50 6.10 -17.65
CA ALA A 232 -16.14 6.32 -18.95
C ALA A 232 -16.86 7.68 -19.07
N ALA A 233 -17.06 8.39 -17.96
CA ALA A 233 -17.80 9.64 -17.90
C ALA A 233 -16.89 10.87 -17.83
N THR A 234 -17.42 12.03 -18.19
CA THR A 234 -16.73 13.32 -18.07
C THR A 234 -16.44 13.72 -16.61
N THR A 235 -17.13 13.09 -15.65
CA THR A 235 -16.91 13.27 -14.21
C THR A 235 -15.63 12.57 -13.72
N GLY A 236 -15.05 11.65 -14.49
CA GLY A 236 -13.85 10.90 -14.14
C GLY A 236 -12.52 11.55 -14.56
N SER A 237 -12.48 12.86 -14.85
CA SER A 237 -11.27 13.52 -15.41
C SER A 237 -10.03 13.42 -14.51
N SER A 238 -10.19 13.52 -13.19
CA SER A 238 -9.08 13.34 -12.23
C SER A 238 -8.57 11.89 -12.20
N LEU A 239 -9.48 10.92 -12.32
CA LEU A 239 -9.15 9.50 -12.41
C LEU A 239 -8.38 9.23 -13.71
N GLN A 240 -8.88 9.72 -14.84
CA GLN A 240 -8.21 9.61 -16.15
C GLN A 240 -6.81 10.24 -16.13
N ALA A 241 -6.65 11.41 -15.50
CA ALA A 241 -5.35 12.09 -15.40
C ALA A 241 -4.31 11.23 -14.67
N VAL A 242 -4.65 10.70 -13.49
CA VAL A 242 -3.74 9.86 -12.72
C VAL A 242 -3.47 8.52 -13.43
N LEU A 243 -4.49 7.92 -14.03
CA LEU A 243 -4.35 6.69 -14.80
C LEU A 243 -3.42 6.88 -16.00
N ASN A 244 -3.53 8.01 -16.70
CA ASN A 244 -2.62 8.40 -17.78
C ASN A 244 -1.16 8.42 -17.32
N TRP A 245 -0.87 9.13 -16.22
CA TRP A 245 0.49 9.21 -15.67
C TRP A 245 1.02 7.86 -15.19
N THR A 246 0.14 7.01 -14.65
CA THR A 246 0.49 5.64 -14.26
C THR A 246 0.89 4.82 -15.47
N TYR A 247 0.11 4.84 -16.56
CA TYR A 247 0.47 4.12 -17.80
C TYR A 247 1.74 4.66 -18.44
N LEU A 248 1.93 5.98 -18.49
CA LEU A 248 3.16 6.59 -19.00
C LEU A 248 4.40 6.22 -18.18
N SER A 249 4.23 5.91 -16.90
CA SER A 249 5.30 5.44 -16.01
C SER A 249 5.61 3.95 -16.22
N VAL A 250 4.57 3.13 -16.38
CA VAL A 250 4.71 1.66 -16.44
C VAL A 250 5.04 1.16 -17.84
N ALA A 251 4.16 1.38 -18.82
CA ALA A 251 4.18 0.65 -20.09
C ALA A 251 3.99 1.48 -21.37
N THR A 252 3.55 2.73 -21.27
CA THR A 252 3.18 3.53 -22.45
C THR A 252 4.20 4.64 -22.71
N GLY A 253 4.72 4.69 -23.94
CA GLY A 253 5.64 5.73 -24.39
C GLY A 253 7.12 5.44 -24.08
N PRO A 254 8.04 6.21 -24.69
CA PRO A 254 9.47 5.92 -24.68
C PRO A 254 10.14 6.11 -23.32
N ASN A 255 9.53 6.87 -22.42
CA ASN A 255 10.03 7.14 -21.06
C ASN A 255 9.48 6.18 -20.01
N SER A 256 8.62 5.23 -20.41
CA SER A 256 8.07 4.22 -19.50
C SER A 256 9.10 3.17 -19.10
N LEU A 257 8.88 2.52 -17.97
CA LEU A 257 9.77 1.48 -17.45
C LEU A 257 9.92 0.31 -18.43
N VAL A 258 8.81 -0.23 -18.94
CA VAL A 258 8.81 -1.40 -19.83
C VAL A 258 9.49 -1.10 -21.17
N GLU A 259 9.17 0.02 -21.81
CA GLU A 259 9.77 0.37 -23.11
C GLU A 259 11.26 0.73 -22.97
N THR A 260 11.64 1.40 -21.88
CA THR A 260 13.07 1.68 -21.61
C THR A 260 13.87 0.39 -21.38
N LEU A 261 13.30 -0.61 -20.69
CA LEU A 261 13.94 -1.91 -20.50
C LEU A 261 14.19 -2.62 -21.84
N LYS A 262 13.19 -2.63 -22.74
CA LYS A 262 13.32 -3.20 -24.09
C LYS A 262 14.43 -2.52 -24.89
N THR A 263 14.43 -1.19 -24.92
CA THR A 263 15.43 -0.41 -25.66
C THR A 263 16.85 -0.59 -25.10
N ARG A 264 16.99 -0.95 -23.82
CA ARG A 264 18.28 -1.23 -23.17
C ARG A 264 18.70 -2.70 -23.19
N GLY A 265 18.05 -3.51 -24.02
CA GLY A 265 18.46 -4.89 -24.31
C GLY A 265 17.73 -5.97 -23.52
N VAL A 266 16.77 -5.62 -22.64
CA VAL A 266 15.93 -6.59 -21.93
C VAL A 266 14.74 -6.95 -22.82
N ALA A 267 14.89 -7.99 -23.64
CA ALA A 267 13.88 -8.38 -24.64
C ALA A 267 12.49 -8.69 -24.03
N ASP A 268 12.47 -9.33 -22.86
CA ASP A 268 11.26 -9.59 -22.10
C ASP A 268 11.35 -9.00 -20.68
N PRO A 269 10.86 -7.75 -20.48
CA PRO A 269 10.85 -7.11 -19.16
C PRO A 269 10.01 -7.87 -18.11
N TRP A 270 8.98 -8.60 -18.53
CA TRP A 270 8.06 -9.30 -17.62
C TRP A 270 8.68 -10.53 -16.95
N LYS A 271 9.84 -10.98 -17.44
CA LYS A 271 10.69 -11.92 -16.69
C LYS A 271 11.13 -11.35 -15.33
N TYR A 272 11.30 -10.02 -15.23
CA TYR A 272 11.76 -9.33 -14.03
C TYR A 272 10.63 -8.63 -13.28
N LEU A 273 9.57 -8.20 -13.99
CA LEU A 273 8.51 -7.36 -13.46
C LEU A 273 7.19 -8.12 -13.27
N SER A 274 6.52 -7.85 -12.15
CA SER A 274 5.11 -8.21 -11.95
C SER A 274 4.35 -7.00 -11.44
N PHE A 275 3.41 -6.50 -12.25
CA PHE A 275 2.46 -5.45 -11.85
C PHE A 275 1.10 -6.09 -11.54
N CYS A 276 0.69 -6.00 -10.28
CA CYS A 276 -0.52 -6.61 -9.77
C CYS A 276 -1.40 -5.59 -9.02
N SER A 277 -2.61 -6.02 -8.74
CA SER A 277 -3.57 -5.33 -7.88
C SER A 277 -4.35 -6.34 -7.05
N LEU A 278 -5.34 -5.87 -6.29
CA LEU A 278 -6.16 -6.69 -5.43
C LEU A 278 -7.65 -6.52 -5.76
N ARG A 279 -8.40 -7.63 -5.77
CA ARG A 279 -9.85 -7.66 -5.99
C ARG A 279 -10.49 -8.77 -5.16
N THR A 280 -11.72 -8.53 -4.70
CA THR A 280 -12.52 -9.50 -3.96
C THR A 280 -13.94 -9.58 -4.50
N HIS A 281 -14.69 -10.55 -3.99
CA HIS A 281 -16.12 -10.72 -4.22
C HIS A 281 -16.82 -11.19 -2.94
N ASP A 282 -18.12 -10.95 -2.87
CA ASP A 282 -19.00 -11.50 -1.83
C ASP A 282 -20.45 -11.52 -2.34
N ILE A 283 -21.38 -11.98 -1.50
CA ILE A 283 -22.82 -11.94 -1.74
C ILE A 283 -23.42 -10.77 -0.98
N LEU A 284 -24.00 -9.81 -1.71
CA LEU A 284 -24.77 -8.69 -1.15
C LEU A 284 -26.24 -8.87 -1.50
N ASN A 285 -27.10 -9.02 -0.48
CA ASN A 285 -28.55 -9.21 -0.65
C ASN A 285 -28.91 -10.29 -1.69
N GLY A 286 -28.19 -11.42 -1.67
CA GLY A 286 -28.41 -12.55 -2.58
C GLY A 286 -27.84 -12.37 -3.99
N ARG A 287 -27.12 -11.27 -4.26
CA ARG A 287 -26.43 -11.03 -5.52
C ARG A 287 -24.92 -11.17 -5.34
N LEU A 288 -24.28 -11.88 -6.26
CA LEU A 288 -22.83 -11.91 -6.35
C LEU A 288 -22.33 -10.56 -6.84
N ILE A 289 -21.41 -9.97 -6.07
CA ILE A 289 -20.79 -8.67 -6.38
C ILE A 289 -19.27 -8.79 -6.29
N SER A 290 -18.55 -7.94 -7.01
CA SER A 290 -17.09 -7.81 -6.90
C SER A 290 -16.71 -6.35 -6.71
N GLU A 291 -15.65 -6.12 -5.92
CA GLU A 291 -15.06 -4.81 -5.73
C GLU A 291 -13.53 -4.93 -5.67
N LEU A 292 -12.83 -3.91 -6.16
CA LEU A 292 -11.38 -3.81 -5.98
C LEU A 292 -11.06 -3.58 -4.52
N ILE A 293 -9.92 -4.12 -4.07
CA ILE A 293 -9.37 -3.77 -2.76
C ILE A 293 -8.44 -2.60 -2.99
N TYR A 294 -8.73 -1.46 -2.38
CA TYR A 294 -7.97 -0.24 -2.60
C TYR A 294 -6.64 -0.30 -1.87
N ILE A 295 -5.56 -0.36 -2.64
CA ILE A 295 -4.19 -0.36 -2.12
C ILE A 295 -3.81 1.08 -1.79
N HIS A 296 -3.81 1.40 -0.50
CA HIS A 296 -3.40 2.68 0.03
C HIS A 296 -2.00 2.64 0.66
N CYS A 297 -1.33 1.49 0.61
CA CYS A 297 0.02 1.31 1.13
C CYS A 297 1.02 2.32 0.57
N LYS A 298 2.11 2.54 1.30
CA LYS A 298 3.37 3.12 0.80
C LYS A 298 4.54 2.36 1.40
N LEU A 299 4.79 1.20 0.81
CA LEU A 299 5.72 0.18 1.29
C LEU A 299 6.78 -0.12 0.23
N LEU A 300 8.03 -0.26 0.67
CA LEU A 300 9.12 -0.91 -0.08
C LEU A 300 9.76 -1.95 0.82
N ILE A 301 9.93 -3.19 0.35
CA ILE A 301 10.76 -4.22 0.99
C ILE A 301 11.87 -4.60 0.01
N VAL A 302 13.11 -4.69 0.51
CA VAL A 302 14.29 -5.03 -0.31
C VAL A 302 15.01 -6.23 0.30
N ASP A 303 15.17 -7.27 -0.51
CA ASP A 303 15.94 -8.49 -0.20
C ASP A 303 15.57 -9.21 1.12
N ASP A 304 14.36 -8.99 1.65
CA ASP A 304 13.99 -9.38 3.03
C ASP A 304 14.96 -8.85 4.10
N LEU A 305 15.60 -7.70 3.90
CA LEU A 305 16.54 -7.09 4.85
C LEU A 305 16.16 -5.65 5.25
N HIS A 306 15.58 -4.92 4.30
CA HIS A 306 15.29 -3.50 4.44
C HIS A 306 13.83 -3.23 4.15
N THR A 307 13.24 -2.28 4.86
CA THR A 307 11.85 -1.88 4.66
C THR A 307 11.68 -0.37 4.79
N ILE A 308 10.91 0.25 3.89
CA ILE A 308 10.39 1.61 4.05
C ILE A 308 8.88 1.53 4.25
N ILE A 309 8.37 2.13 5.33
CA ILE A 309 6.93 2.27 5.60
C ILE A 309 6.64 3.73 5.92
N GLY A 310 5.62 4.32 5.30
CA GLY A 310 5.17 5.66 5.68
C GLY A 310 4.04 6.20 4.82
N SER A 311 4.06 7.50 4.57
CA SER A 311 2.99 8.21 3.85
C SER A 311 3.31 8.53 2.39
N ALA A 312 4.59 8.48 2.00
CA ALA A 312 5.03 8.99 0.70
C ALA A 312 4.71 8.05 -0.46
N ASN A 313 3.88 8.54 -1.38
CA ASN A 313 3.57 7.84 -2.61
C ASN A 313 4.75 7.85 -3.60
N ILE A 314 4.75 6.96 -4.60
CA ILE A 314 5.68 7.06 -5.74
C ILE A 314 5.09 8.07 -6.72
N ASN A 315 5.34 9.36 -6.44
CA ASN A 315 5.00 10.52 -7.26
C ASN A 315 5.88 11.71 -6.83
N ASP A 316 5.99 12.75 -7.63
CA ASP A 316 6.78 13.93 -7.29
C ASP A 316 6.21 14.67 -6.08
N ARG A 317 4.88 14.70 -5.94
CA ARG A 317 4.15 15.28 -4.80
C ARG A 317 4.71 14.82 -3.45
N SER A 318 4.99 13.53 -3.30
CA SER A 318 5.53 12.96 -2.07
C SER A 318 7.06 12.89 -2.06
N GLN A 319 7.72 12.73 -3.21
CA GLN A 319 9.16 12.39 -3.26
C GLN A 319 10.10 13.62 -3.33
N GLN A 320 9.65 14.74 -3.90
CA GLN A 320 10.54 15.90 -4.17
C GLN A 320 10.84 16.79 -2.94
N GLY A 321 10.18 16.56 -1.80
CA GLY A 321 10.40 17.33 -0.56
C GLY A 321 9.80 18.74 -0.54
N ASN A 322 9.68 19.39 -1.70
CA ASN A 322 9.18 20.77 -1.84
C ASN A 322 7.69 20.88 -2.16
N ARG A 323 7.00 19.75 -2.29
CA ARG A 323 5.54 19.65 -2.43
C ARG A 323 4.96 19.20 -1.09
N ASP A 324 4.24 18.08 -1.02
CA ASP A 324 3.59 17.64 0.22
C ASP A 324 4.61 17.24 1.29
N SER A 325 4.25 17.44 2.56
CA SER A 325 5.09 17.01 3.68
C SER A 325 4.79 15.56 4.03
N GLU A 326 5.80 14.70 4.01
CA GLU A 326 5.67 13.25 4.21
C GLU A 326 6.62 12.76 5.30
N VAL A 327 6.29 11.61 5.91
CA VAL A 327 7.17 10.93 6.87
C VAL A 327 7.15 9.42 6.60
N CYS A 328 8.34 8.83 6.57
CA CYS A 328 8.53 7.39 6.54
C CYS A 328 9.54 6.94 7.59
N VAL A 329 9.55 5.65 7.88
CA VAL A 329 10.62 4.98 8.60
C VAL A 329 11.33 4.01 7.65
N VAL A 330 12.66 4.07 7.64
CA VAL A 330 13.52 3.05 7.07
C VAL A 330 13.89 2.10 8.21
N VAL A 331 13.69 0.81 7.98
CA VAL A 331 13.95 -0.27 8.94
C VAL A 331 14.99 -1.18 8.33
N ASP A 332 16.14 -1.30 8.99
CA ASP A 332 17.18 -2.28 8.66
C ASP A 332 17.20 -3.37 9.73
N ASP A 333 17.01 -4.61 9.29
CA ASP A 333 16.98 -5.75 10.18
C ASP A 333 18.34 -5.96 10.89
N THR A 334 18.25 -6.31 12.18
CA THR A 334 19.43 -6.66 13.00
C THR A 334 19.36 -8.09 13.53
N THR A 335 18.20 -8.72 13.39
CA THR A 335 17.96 -10.11 13.77
C THR A 335 17.60 -10.89 12.52
N PHE A 336 18.29 -12.01 12.31
CA PHE A 336 18.17 -12.80 11.09
C PHE A 336 17.57 -14.17 11.38
N ILE A 337 16.90 -14.73 10.38
CA ILE A 337 16.31 -16.07 10.38
C ILE A 337 16.76 -16.83 9.13
N GLU A 338 16.79 -18.16 9.23
CA GLU A 338 17.03 -19.02 8.08
C GLU A 338 15.84 -18.94 7.11
N SER A 339 16.15 -18.67 5.84
CA SER A 339 15.21 -18.63 4.73
C SER A 339 15.90 -19.11 3.46
N MET A 340 15.29 -18.87 2.30
CA MET A 340 15.77 -19.29 0.99
C MET A 340 15.71 -18.13 0.00
N MET A 341 16.70 -18.05 -0.87
CA MET A 341 16.77 -17.06 -1.95
C MET A 341 17.34 -17.74 -3.19
N ASP A 342 16.51 -17.93 -4.22
CA ASP A 342 16.85 -18.63 -5.46
C ASP A 342 17.36 -20.07 -5.23
N GLY A 343 16.70 -20.80 -4.33
CA GLY A 343 17.06 -22.17 -3.95
C GLY A 343 18.31 -22.27 -3.07
N VAL A 344 18.90 -21.15 -2.65
CA VAL A 344 20.10 -21.11 -1.80
C VAL A 344 19.71 -20.68 -0.37
N PRO A 345 20.29 -21.30 0.68
CA PRO A 345 20.10 -20.84 2.05
C PRO A 345 20.47 -19.36 2.22
N TYR A 346 19.57 -18.59 2.82
CA TYR A 346 19.70 -17.15 2.97
C TYR A 346 19.39 -16.73 4.42
N GLN A 347 20.09 -15.70 4.91
CA GLN A 347 19.82 -15.11 6.21
C GLN A 347 18.93 -13.89 6.02
N ALA A 348 17.62 -14.11 6.13
CA ALA A 348 16.63 -13.06 5.96
C ALA A 348 16.46 -12.26 7.26
N GLY A 349 16.24 -10.96 7.13
CA GLY A 349 15.85 -10.08 8.22
C GLY A 349 14.50 -10.49 8.79
N LYS A 350 14.40 -10.63 10.11
CA LYS A 350 13.19 -11.14 10.76
C LYS A 350 11.98 -10.23 10.53
N PHE A 351 12.15 -8.91 10.62
CA PHE A 351 11.07 -7.95 10.40
C PHE A 351 10.62 -7.95 8.93
N ALA A 352 11.54 -7.69 7.99
CA ALA A 352 11.22 -7.61 6.57
C ALA A 352 10.62 -8.92 6.03
N HIS A 353 11.22 -10.06 6.35
CA HIS A 353 10.69 -11.37 5.95
C HIS A 353 9.31 -11.64 6.53
N SER A 354 9.08 -11.32 7.82
CA SER A 354 7.76 -11.55 8.45
C SER A 354 6.66 -10.72 7.78
N LEU A 355 6.93 -9.45 7.48
CA LEU A 355 6.00 -8.57 6.79
C LEU A 355 5.72 -9.07 5.36
N ARG A 356 6.78 -9.34 4.59
CA ARG A 356 6.67 -9.80 3.20
C ARG A 356 5.93 -11.13 3.09
N THR A 357 6.25 -12.10 3.95
CA THR A 357 5.54 -13.40 3.97
C THR A 357 4.08 -13.26 4.39
N GLN A 358 3.76 -12.36 5.33
CA GLN A 358 2.38 -12.11 5.74
C GLN A 358 1.56 -11.52 4.59
N LEU A 359 2.10 -10.53 3.87
CA LEU A 359 1.44 -9.90 2.71
C LEU A 359 1.25 -10.89 1.56
N MET A 360 2.29 -11.65 1.20
CA MET A 360 2.14 -12.67 0.17
C MET A 360 1.12 -13.74 0.56
N LYS A 361 1.06 -14.13 1.84
CA LYS A 361 0.04 -15.07 2.33
C LYS A 361 -1.36 -14.48 2.29
N GLU A 362 -1.53 -13.20 2.60
CA GLU A 362 -2.81 -12.50 2.49
C GLU A 362 -3.30 -12.52 1.04
N HIS A 363 -2.48 -12.01 0.11
CA HIS A 363 -2.84 -11.84 -1.29
C HIS A 363 -3.07 -13.16 -2.01
N LEU A 364 -2.41 -14.24 -1.56
CA LEU A 364 -2.56 -15.61 -2.09
C LEU A 364 -3.59 -16.46 -1.30
N GLY A 365 -4.31 -15.88 -0.32
CA GLY A 365 -5.36 -16.58 0.43
C GLY A 365 -4.87 -17.68 1.38
N LEU A 366 -3.61 -17.59 1.81
CA LEU A 366 -2.92 -18.57 2.66
C LEU A 366 -3.05 -18.29 4.16
N LEU A 367 -3.60 -17.15 4.56
CA LEU A 367 -3.88 -16.87 5.97
C LEU A 367 -4.92 -17.85 6.54
N ASP A 368 -4.74 -18.24 7.81
CA ASP A 368 -5.65 -19.12 8.53
C ASP A 368 -6.93 -18.37 8.93
N THR A 369 -7.94 -18.43 8.05
CA THR A 369 -9.26 -17.90 8.37
C THR A 369 -10.16 -19.00 8.93
N LYS A 370 -10.83 -18.71 10.06
CA LYS A 370 -11.82 -19.61 10.71
C LYS A 370 -13.03 -19.97 9.82
N LYS A 371 -13.09 -19.45 8.59
CA LYS A 371 -14.21 -19.54 7.63
C LYS A 371 -13.86 -20.29 6.33
N LYS A 372 -12.77 -21.06 6.26
CA LYS A 372 -12.52 -21.87 5.05
C LYS A 372 -13.57 -22.99 4.98
N ASP A 373 -14.34 -23.03 3.89
CA ASP A 373 -15.13 -24.22 3.54
C ASP A 373 -14.15 -25.40 3.43
N PRO A 374 -14.32 -26.47 4.24
CA PRO A 374 -13.44 -27.63 4.21
C PRO A 374 -13.25 -28.23 2.81
N LYS A 375 -14.26 -28.10 1.93
CA LYS A 375 -14.20 -28.60 0.56
C LYS A 375 -13.29 -27.76 -0.34
N VAL A 376 -13.24 -26.44 -0.12
CA VAL A 376 -12.36 -25.52 -0.87
C VAL A 376 -10.91 -25.63 -0.36
N ALA A 377 -10.72 -25.77 0.95
CA ALA A 377 -9.40 -25.95 1.55
C ALA A 377 -8.71 -27.25 1.09
N ALA A 378 -9.47 -28.34 0.90
CA ALA A 378 -8.94 -29.63 0.46
C ALA A 378 -8.46 -29.65 -1.01
N LEU A 379 -8.87 -28.69 -1.84
CA LEU A 379 -8.53 -28.62 -3.26
C LEU A 379 -7.28 -27.78 -3.57
N GLN A 380 -6.72 -27.09 -2.56
CA GLN A 380 -5.60 -26.18 -2.76
C GLN A 380 -4.26 -26.85 -2.40
N TYR A 381 -3.33 -26.89 -3.35
CA TYR A 381 -1.96 -27.32 -3.11
C TYR A 381 -1.24 -26.36 -2.14
N PRO A 382 -0.33 -26.87 -1.27
CA PRO A 382 0.45 -26.02 -0.39
C PRO A 382 1.30 -25.06 -1.24
N ILE A 383 1.28 -23.77 -0.90
CA ILE A 383 2.16 -22.77 -1.50
C ILE A 383 3.20 -22.41 -0.45
N ASP A 384 4.46 -22.56 -0.84
CA ASP A 384 5.56 -22.00 -0.10
C ASP A 384 5.85 -20.58 -0.60
N VAL A 385 5.96 -19.65 0.34
CA VAL A 385 6.29 -18.26 0.04
C VAL A 385 7.71 -17.93 0.50
N THR A 386 8.49 -18.85 1.08
CA THR A 386 9.78 -18.50 1.69
C THR A 386 10.78 -17.94 0.71
N ASP A 387 10.82 -18.45 -0.52
CA ASP A 387 11.73 -18.02 -1.59
C ASP A 387 11.03 -17.10 -2.60
N PRO A 388 11.21 -15.77 -2.48
CA PRO A 388 10.49 -14.79 -3.30
C PRO A 388 11.11 -14.58 -4.69
N VAL A 389 12.16 -15.30 -5.09
CA VAL A 389 12.80 -15.08 -6.40
C VAL A 389 12.89 -16.31 -7.28
N SER A 390 12.68 -17.49 -6.71
CA SER A 390 12.61 -18.73 -7.49
C SER A 390 11.57 -18.64 -8.62
N ASP A 391 11.90 -19.20 -9.79
CA ASP A 391 10.95 -19.27 -10.92
C ASP A 391 9.67 -20.02 -10.54
N ALA A 392 9.78 -21.05 -9.70
CA ALA A 392 8.66 -21.82 -9.18
C ALA A 392 7.68 -20.95 -8.38
N PHE A 393 8.16 -19.96 -7.63
CA PHE A 393 7.29 -19.03 -6.93
C PHE A 393 6.84 -17.87 -7.82
N PHE A 394 7.78 -17.14 -8.43
CA PHE A 394 7.46 -15.93 -9.20
C PHE A 394 6.56 -16.23 -10.40
N THR A 395 6.94 -17.21 -11.23
CA THR A 395 6.24 -17.51 -12.48
C THR A 395 5.07 -18.46 -12.25
N ASP A 396 5.32 -19.61 -11.63
CA ASP A 396 4.34 -20.70 -11.56
C ASP A 396 3.29 -20.53 -10.46
N VAL A 397 3.54 -19.66 -9.49
CA VAL A 397 2.60 -19.35 -8.40
C VAL A 397 2.09 -17.93 -8.53
N TRP A 398 2.92 -16.92 -8.33
CA TRP A 398 2.50 -15.51 -8.23
C TRP A 398 1.84 -15.01 -9.51
N CYS A 399 2.57 -15.01 -10.63
CA CYS A 399 2.04 -14.55 -11.92
C CYS A 399 0.89 -15.43 -12.41
N LYS A 400 1.00 -16.75 -12.25
CA LYS A 400 -0.05 -17.69 -12.68
C LYS A 400 -1.37 -17.51 -11.92
N ILE A 401 -1.31 -17.28 -10.61
CA ILE A 401 -2.50 -17.02 -9.78
C ILE A 401 -3.09 -15.66 -10.15
N ALA A 402 -2.27 -14.61 -10.27
CA ALA A 402 -2.72 -13.30 -10.70
C ALA A 402 -3.49 -13.39 -12.04
N HIS A 403 -2.88 -14.03 -13.05
CA HIS A 403 -3.48 -14.21 -14.37
C HIS A 403 -4.78 -15.02 -14.34
N LYS A 404 -4.79 -16.12 -13.59
CA LYS A 404 -6.00 -16.96 -13.43
C LYS A 404 -7.13 -16.18 -12.77
N ASN A 405 -6.83 -15.44 -11.70
CA ASN A 405 -7.82 -14.66 -10.97
C ASN A 405 -8.37 -13.52 -11.85
N THR A 406 -7.52 -12.79 -12.60
CA THR A 406 -7.95 -11.77 -13.55
C THR A 406 -9.01 -12.33 -14.50
N ARG A 407 -8.70 -13.45 -15.17
CA ARG A 407 -9.62 -14.08 -16.13
C ARG A 407 -10.92 -14.55 -15.51
N LEU A 408 -10.89 -15.07 -14.28
CA LEU A 408 -12.09 -15.48 -13.56
C LEU A 408 -12.96 -14.28 -13.19
N TYR A 409 -12.38 -13.16 -12.75
CA TYR A 409 -13.14 -11.95 -12.47
C TYR A 409 -13.73 -11.33 -13.75
N GLU A 410 -12.98 -11.33 -14.86
CA GLU A 410 -13.49 -10.90 -16.18
C GLU A 410 -14.65 -11.78 -16.63
N GLU A 411 -14.52 -13.11 -16.57
CA GLU A 411 -15.56 -14.06 -16.99
C GLU A 411 -16.82 -13.98 -16.12
N VAL A 412 -16.66 -13.87 -14.80
CA VAL A 412 -17.80 -13.96 -13.87
C VAL A 412 -18.53 -12.64 -13.75
N PHE A 413 -17.81 -11.53 -13.66
CA PHE A 413 -18.36 -10.23 -13.30
C PHE A 413 -18.23 -9.16 -14.38
N HIS A 414 -17.54 -9.43 -15.50
CA HIS A 414 -17.22 -8.43 -16.52
C HIS A 414 -16.57 -7.17 -15.90
N VAL A 415 -15.59 -7.38 -15.00
CA VAL A 415 -14.99 -6.26 -14.27
C VAL A 415 -14.23 -5.29 -15.18
N SER A 416 -14.18 -4.03 -14.77
CA SER A 416 -13.24 -3.03 -15.28
C SER A 416 -12.33 -2.56 -14.12
N PRO A 417 -11.10 -2.11 -14.41
CA PRO A 417 -10.41 -2.07 -15.71
C PRO A 417 -9.93 -3.45 -16.19
N THR A 418 -9.73 -3.63 -17.50
CA THR A 418 -9.27 -4.88 -18.15
C THR A 418 -8.51 -4.62 -19.46
N ASP A 419 -7.52 -5.45 -19.79
CA ASP A 419 -6.78 -5.42 -21.06
C ASP A 419 -7.64 -5.77 -22.29
N LEU A 420 -8.83 -6.33 -22.08
CA LEU A 420 -9.81 -6.64 -23.13
C LEU A 420 -10.48 -5.38 -23.70
N VAL A 421 -10.42 -4.26 -22.98
CA VAL A 421 -11.07 -3.01 -23.34
C VAL A 421 -10.03 -1.91 -23.54
N GLN A 422 -9.76 -1.54 -24.79
CA GLN A 422 -8.69 -0.59 -25.14
C GLN A 422 -9.22 0.76 -25.63
N GLY A 423 -10.54 0.95 -25.69
CA GLY A 423 -11.18 2.22 -26.06
C GLY A 423 -12.51 2.47 -25.35
N PHE A 424 -13.00 3.71 -25.39
CA PHE A 424 -14.25 4.10 -24.71
C PHE A 424 -15.49 3.47 -25.33
N GLU A 425 -15.47 3.19 -26.65
CA GLU A 425 -16.57 2.49 -27.30
C GLU A 425 -16.67 1.04 -26.84
N GLU A 426 -15.54 0.34 -26.77
CA GLU A 426 -15.44 -1.02 -26.21
C GLU A 426 -15.87 -1.03 -24.75
N LEU A 427 -15.50 -0.02 -23.96
CA LEU A 427 -15.91 0.09 -22.55
C LEU A 427 -17.43 0.22 -22.40
N ARG A 428 -18.07 1.03 -23.26
CA ARG A 428 -19.54 1.14 -23.25
C ARG A 428 -20.22 -0.17 -23.62
N GLN A 429 -19.70 -0.88 -24.62
CA GLN A 429 -20.23 -2.19 -25.01
C GLN A 429 -20.04 -3.22 -23.89
N TRP A 430 -18.84 -3.30 -23.32
CA TRP A 430 -18.49 -4.16 -22.19
C TRP A 430 -19.42 -3.97 -21.00
N ASN A 431 -19.70 -2.72 -20.62
CA ASN A 431 -20.60 -2.40 -19.49
C ASN A 431 -22.09 -2.67 -19.77
N CYS A 432 -22.50 -2.89 -21.03
CA CYS A 432 -23.88 -3.24 -21.38
C CYS A 432 -24.11 -4.76 -21.38
N GLU A 433 -23.05 -5.56 -21.37
CA GLU A 433 -23.16 -7.02 -21.35
C GLU A 433 -23.53 -7.52 -19.95
N LEU A 434 -24.52 -8.40 -19.90
CA LEU A 434 -24.98 -8.98 -18.64
C LEU A 434 -23.94 -9.99 -18.13
N PRO A 435 -23.37 -9.83 -16.92
CA PRO A 435 -22.32 -10.71 -16.42
C PRO A 435 -22.87 -12.07 -15.95
N MET A 436 -22.02 -13.09 -15.93
CA MET A 436 -22.39 -14.45 -15.50
C MET A 436 -22.95 -14.48 -14.07
N SER A 437 -22.44 -13.61 -13.19
CA SER A 437 -22.94 -13.41 -11.83
C SER A 437 -24.44 -13.11 -11.77
N GLU A 438 -25.02 -12.53 -12.83
CA GLU A 438 -26.44 -12.22 -12.91
C GLU A 438 -27.24 -13.27 -13.70
N PHE A 439 -26.80 -13.68 -14.89
CA PHE A 439 -27.59 -14.60 -15.72
C PHE A 439 -27.43 -16.08 -15.34
N SER A 440 -26.35 -16.46 -14.66
CA SER A 440 -26.11 -17.84 -14.21
C SER A 440 -25.36 -17.89 -12.86
N PRO A 441 -26.00 -17.48 -11.74
CA PRO A 441 -25.33 -17.40 -10.44
C PRO A 441 -24.73 -18.72 -9.95
N SER A 442 -25.38 -19.85 -10.21
CA SER A 442 -24.87 -21.17 -9.79
C SER A 442 -23.57 -21.55 -10.50
N LYS A 443 -23.45 -21.23 -11.79
CA LYS A 443 -22.22 -21.43 -12.56
C LYS A 443 -21.14 -20.44 -12.13
N ALA A 444 -21.51 -19.18 -11.87
CA ALA A 444 -20.61 -18.18 -11.32
C ALA A 444 -19.98 -18.65 -10.00
N GLU A 445 -20.77 -19.15 -9.06
CA GLU A 445 -20.25 -19.71 -7.80
C GLU A 445 -19.28 -20.88 -8.01
N GLU A 446 -19.55 -21.76 -8.98
CA GLU A 446 -18.65 -22.87 -9.31
C GLU A 446 -17.30 -22.35 -9.81
N ARG A 447 -17.31 -21.37 -10.72
CA ARG A 447 -16.09 -20.73 -11.25
C ARG A 447 -15.33 -20.00 -10.15
N LEU A 448 -16.02 -19.32 -9.23
CA LEU A 448 -15.40 -18.59 -8.13
C LEU A 448 -14.69 -19.50 -7.12
N ARG A 449 -15.06 -20.79 -6.99
CA ARG A 449 -14.32 -21.77 -6.16
C ARG A 449 -12.90 -22.02 -6.67
N GLU A 450 -12.61 -21.68 -7.92
CA GLU A 450 -11.28 -21.82 -8.51
C GLU A 450 -10.35 -20.65 -8.18
N LEU A 451 -10.88 -19.54 -7.63
CA LEU A 451 -10.11 -18.40 -7.19
C LEU A 451 -9.22 -18.76 -6.01
N ARG A 452 -8.07 -18.09 -5.93
CA ARG A 452 -7.17 -18.21 -4.80
C ARG A 452 -6.63 -16.85 -4.41
N GLY A 453 -6.97 -16.42 -3.20
CA GLY A 453 -6.60 -15.09 -2.71
C GLY A 453 -7.28 -13.97 -3.49
N SER A 454 -6.66 -12.79 -3.45
CA SER A 454 -7.20 -11.55 -4.02
C SER A 454 -6.31 -10.94 -5.10
N LEU A 455 -5.13 -11.52 -5.34
CA LEU A 455 -4.17 -11.04 -6.32
C LEU A 455 -4.73 -11.13 -7.75
N VAL A 456 -4.64 -10.04 -8.51
CA VAL A 456 -4.97 -9.96 -9.94
C VAL A 456 -3.87 -9.20 -10.68
N GLU A 457 -3.78 -9.35 -11.99
CA GLU A 457 -2.88 -8.55 -12.83
C GLU A 457 -3.36 -7.10 -12.91
N PHE A 458 -2.44 -6.14 -12.90
CA PHE A 458 -2.77 -4.76 -13.23
C PHE A 458 -2.83 -4.62 -14.77
N PRO A 459 -3.96 -4.18 -15.34
CA PRO A 459 -4.10 -4.07 -16.79
C PRO A 459 -3.21 -2.93 -17.31
N THR A 460 -2.43 -3.20 -18.36
CA THR A 460 -1.51 -2.22 -18.97
C THR A 460 -1.99 -1.72 -20.33
N LYS A 461 -3.09 -2.29 -20.84
CA LYS A 461 -3.69 -1.95 -22.14
C LYS A 461 -5.09 -1.37 -22.00
N PHE A 462 -5.63 -1.27 -20.79
CA PHE A 462 -6.95 -0.69 -20.58
C PHE A 462 -6.99 0.77 -21.06
N LEU A 463 -7.91 1.07 -21.98
CA LEU A 463 -8.03 2.38 -22.66
C LEU A 463 -6.75 2.86 -23.38
N LEU A 464 -5.88 1.94 -23.81
CA LEU A 464 -4.60 2.27 -24.44
C LEU A 464 -4.70 3.17 -25.69
N ARG A 465 -5.81 3.09 -26.44
CA ARG A 465 -6.00 3.88 -27.66
C ARG A 465 -6.61 5.25 -27.42
N GLU A 466 -6.97 5.55 -26.18
CA GLU A 466 -7.58 6.81 -25.80
C GLU A 466 -6.54 7.76 -25.22
N ASN A 467 -6.75 9.05 -25.45
CA ASN A 467 -5.99 10.08 -24.75
C ASN A 467 -6.66 10.39 -23.41
N LEU A 468 -6.09 9.86 -22.33
CA LEU A 468 -6.57 10.05 -20.95
C LEU A 468 -6.06 11.34 -20.31
N SER A 469 -5.23 12.14 -21.01
CA SER A 469 -4.81 13.43 -20.49
C SER A 469 -6.00 14.40 -20.39
N PRO A 470 -6.03 15.24 -19.34
CA PRO A 470 -7.07 16.25 -19.20
C PRO A 470 -7.15 17.16 -20.43
N SER A 471 -8.37 17.36 -20.93
CA SER A 471 -8.61 18.36 -21.98
C SER A 471 -8.24 19.76 -21.47
N ILE A 472 -7.57 20.56 -22.28
CA ILE A 472 -7.20 21.96 -21.95
C ILE A 472 -8.44 22.80 -21.57
N ALA A 473 -9.63 22.41 -22.05
CA ALA A 473 -10.89 23.07 -21.71
C ALA A 473 -11.53 22.59 -20.39
N SER A 474 -11.02 21.52 -19.76
CA SER A 474 -11.50 21.03 -18.46
C SER A 474 -10.79 21.74 -17.30
N LYS A 475 -11.38 21.66 -16.09
CA LYS A 475 -10.73 22.19 -14.88
C LYS A 475 -9.35 21.56 -14.67
N GLU A 476 -9.26 20.25 -14.93
CA GLU A 476 -8.05 19.46 -14.78
C GLU A 476 -6.98 19.79 -15.84
N GLY A 477 -7.35 20.22 -17.05
CA GLY A 477 -6.39 20.68 -18.05
C GLY A 477 -5.91 22.12 -17.87
N LEU A 478 -6.62 22.91 -17.07
CA LEU A 478 -6.22 24.27 -16.70
C LEU A 478 -5.28 24.31 -15.49
N VAL A 479 -5.26 23.26 -14.65
CA VAL A 479 -4.33 23.19 -13.52
C VAL A 479 -2.94 22.71 -13.97
N PRO A 480 -1.86 23.14 -13.29
CA PRO A 480 -0.52 22.66 -13.60
C PRO A 480 -0.42 21.14 -13.53
N THR A 481 0.31 20.52 -14.46
CA THR A 481 0.55 19.06 -14.49
C THR A 481 1.09 18.52 -13.17
N SER A 482 1.90 19.34 -12.47
CA SER A 482 2.42 19.05 -11.11
C SER A 482 1.37 18.73 -10.04
N VAL A 483 0.08 19.02 -10.29
CA VAL A 483 -1.02 18.63 -9.40
C VAL A 483 -1.23 17.11 -9.41
N PHE A 484 -0.98 16.47 -10.56
CA PHE A 484 -1.19 15.05 -10.80
C PHE A 484 0.11 14.22 -10.82
N THR A 485 1.28 14.86 -10.76
CA THR A 485 2.58 14.19 -10.82
C THR A 485 3.28 13.99 -9.49
#